data_AF-A0A7R9FAP5-F1
#
_entry.id   AF-A0A7R9FAP5-F1
#
_cell.length_a   1.000
_cell.length_b   1.000
_cell.length_c   1.000
_cell.angle_alpha   90.00
_cell.angle_beta   90.00
_cell.angle_gamma   90.00
#
_symmetry.space_group_name_H-M   'P 1'
#
loop_
_entity.id
_entity.type
_entity.pdbx_description
1 polymer ?
#
loop_
_entity_poly.entity_id
_entity_poly.type
_entity_poly.pdbx_seq_one_letter_code
_entity_poly.pdbx_strand_id
1 'polypeptide(L)'
;MIDSDSVTSHFQPLIECEDRWYTFCFGGNLETIDSELVSDEGMMPLVSILLSMSQVAILQLLDYHVDWLEQKSTFTYHQGRWLYALLTCVELPLIPETCSTVRTLARECSRIRATLDPADENTVDQLNFFICLVTKYFRQYDLGEVL
;
A
#
# COMPACT_ATOMS: atom_id res chain seq x y z
N MET A 1 17.01 21.81 23.12
CA MET A 1 16.93 21.60 21.67
C MET A 1 17.30 20.15 21.44
N ILE A 2 16.28 19.29 21.37
CA ILE A 2 16.46 17.92 20.92
C ILE A 2 16.17 17.99 19.42
N ASP A 3 17.15 17.62 18.60
CA ASP A 3 17.03 17.60 17.15
C ASP A 3 15.86 16.69 16.77
N SER A 4 14.83 17.28 16.16
CA SER A 4 13.70 16.58 15.57
C SER A 4 14.11 15.68 14.39
N ASP A 5 15.35 15.82 13.91
CA ASP A 5 15.89 15.09 12.76
C ASP A 5 16.56 13.76 13.14
N SER A 6 16.80 13.48 14.43
CA SER A 6 17.43 12.21 14.84
C SER A 6 16.43 11.07 15.06
N VAL A 7 15.14 11.37 15.17
CA VAL A 7 14.08 10.36 15.40
C VAL A 7 13.50 9.86 14.08
N THR A 8 13.49 10.71 13.05
CA THR A 8 12.95 10.42 11.72
C THR A 8 13.80 9.45 10.90
N SER A 9 15.11 9.32 11.18
CA SER A 9 15.97 8.37 10.44
C SER A 9 15.76 6.91 10.85
N HIS A 10 15.03 6.64 11.94
CA HIS A 10 14.90 5.29 12.48
C HIS A 10 13.77 4.48 11.84
N PHE A 11 12.77 5.14 11.24
CA PHE A 11 11.53 4.48 10.83
C PHE A 11 11.43 4.20 9.32
N GLN A 12 12.34 4.73 8.51
CA GLN A 12 12.27 4.56 7.07
C GLN A 12 13.36 3.58 6.58
N PRO A 13 12.98 2.40 6.05
CA PRO A 13 13.89 1.60 5.27
C PRO A 13 14.52 2.44 4.15
N LEU A 14 15.77 2.11 3.81
CA LEU A 14 16.39 2.71 2.63
C LEU A 14 15.46 2.47 1.44
N ILE A 15 15.14 3.56 0.75
CA ILE A 15 14.16 3.62 -0.34
C ILE A 15 14.41 2.51 -1.38
N GLU A 16 15.67 2.14 -1.62
CA GLU A 16 16.07 1.15 -2.63
C GLU A 16 15.91 -0.33 -2.22
N CYS A 17 15.42 -0.64 -1.01
CA CYS A 17 15.37 -2.01 -0.51
C CYS A 17 13.93 -2.51 -0.33
N GLU A 18 13.37 -3.10 -1.40
CA GLU A 18 12.04 -3.71 -1.43
C GLU A 18 11.83 -4.71 -0.27
N ASP A 19 12.79 -5.61 -0.03
CA ASP A 19 12.72 -6.63 1.02
C ASP A 19 12.54 -6.04 2.43
N ARG A 20 13.19 -4.90 2.70
CA ARG A 20 13.06 -4.21 3.99
C ARG A 20 11.69 -3.56 4.14
N TRP A 21 11.14 -2.99 3.07
CA TRP A 21 9.76 -2.48 3.08
C TRP A 21 8.74 -3.59 3.25
N TYR A 22 8.95 -4.72 2.59
CA TYR A 22 8.09 -5.90 2.74
C TYR A 22 8.10 -6.37 4.21
N THR A 23 9.29 -6.52 4.80
CA THR A 23 9.46 -6.92 6.20
C THR A 23 8.84 -5.91 7.16
N PHE A 24 9.01 -4.62 6.89
CA PHE A 24 8.43 -3.54 7.67
C PHE A 24 6.90 -3.58 7.66
N CYS A 25 6.28 -3.80 6.49
CA CYS A 25 4.82 -3.81 6.36
C CYS A 25 4.23 -5.14 6.84
N PHE A 26 4.72 -6.29 6.39
CA PHE A 26 4.07 -7.59 6.58
C PHE A 26 4.68 -8.45 7.70
N GLY A 27 5.82 -8.04 8.26
CA GLY A 27 6.59 -8.88 9.18
C GLY A 27 7.41 -9.94 8.44
N GLY A 28 8.49 -10.40 9.10
CA GLY A 28 9.41 -11.42 8.58
C GLY A 28 10.78 -11.34 9.24
N ASN A 29 11.37 -12.49 9.59
CA ASN A 29 12.67 -12.56 10.28
C ASN A 29 13.80 -11.91 9.45
N LEU A 30 14.23 -10.71 9.86
CA LEU A 30 15.61 -10.26 9.64
C LEU A 30 16.08 -9.55 10.91
N GLU A 31 17.15 -10.09 11.48
CA GLU A 31 17.74 -9.67 12.75
C GLU A 31 17.96 -8.14 12.79
N THR A 32 17.68 -7.54 13.95
CA THR A 32 18.08 -6.19 14.39
C THR A 32 17.35 -4.98 13.80
N ILE A 33 16.18 -4.64 14.38
CA ILE A 33 15.83 -3.24 14.74
C ILE A 33 15.22 -3.29 16.15
N ASP A 34 15.61 -2.37 17.02
CA ASP A 34 15.32 -2.35 18.47
C ASP A 34 13.88 -2.77 18.83
N SER A 35 13.82 -3.83 19.63
CA SER A 35 12.63 -4.60 19.97
C SER A 35 11.82 -3.94 21.09
N GLU A 36 10.69 -3.31 20.72
CA GLU A 36 9.51 -3.21 21.59
C GLU A 36 8.17 -2.97 20.86
N LEU A 37 8.17 -2.75 19.53
CA LEU A 37 6.94 -2.39 18.78
C LEU A 37 6.64 -3.25 17.54
N VAL A 38 7.51 -4.19 17.16
CA VAL A 38 7.32 -5.02 15.95
C VAL A 38 6.80 -6.38 16.37
N SER A 39 5.47 -6.55 16.35
CA SER A 39 4.84 -7.87 16.40
C SER A 39 5.16 -8.66 15.13
N ASP A 40 5.07 -9.99 15.19
CA ASP A 40 5.20 -10.92 14.05
C ASP A 40 4.22 -10.63 12.89
N GLU A 41 3.27 -9.70 13.09
CA GLU A 41 2.24 -9.26 12.14
C GLU A 41 2.63 -8.04 11.27
N GLY A 42 3.86 -7.52 11.38
CA GLY A 42 4.30 -6.33 10.65
C GLY A 42 3.74 -5.01 11.22
N MET A 43 4.18 -3.87 10.67
CA MET A 43 3.78 -2.55 11.15
C MET A 43 2.48 -2.09 10.49
N MET A 44 1.59 -1.47 11.27
CA MET A 44 0.39 -0.83 10.73
C MET A 44 0.71 0.55 10.13
N PRO A 45 -0.05 1.01 9.12
CA PRO A 45 0.14 2.33 8.53
C PRO A 45 -0.37 3.44 9.47
N LEU A 46 0.42 3.76 10.49
CA LEU A 46 0.11 4.84 11.43
C LEU A 46 0.34 6.20 10.76
N VAL A 47 -0.49 7.18 11.11
CA VAL A 47 -0.36 8.56 10.59
C VAL A 47 1.04 9.13 10.89
N SER A 48 1.62 8.83 12.06
CA SER A 48 2.98 9.26 12.40
C SER A 48 4.05 8.74 11.44
N ILE A 49 3.87 7.51 10.93
CA ILE A 49 4.78 6.91 9.95
C ILE A 49 4.61 7.60 8.60
N LEU A 50 3.37 7.72 8.13
CA LEU A 50 3.07 8.34 6.83
C LEU A 50 3.56 9.80 6.77
N LEU A 51 3.36 10.56 7.85
CA LEU A 51 3.83 11.95 7.95
C LEU A 51 5.36 12.07 8.02
N SER A 52 6.07 11.00 8.37
CA SER A 52 7.54 10.98 8.36
C SER A 52 8.12 10.64 7.00
N MET A 53 7.32 10.10 6.08
CA MET A 53 7.76 9.69 4.74
C MET A 53 7.70 10.86 3.75
N SER A 54 8.65 10.88 2.81
CA SER A 54 8.58 11.79 1.66
C SER A 54 7.56 11.30 0.62
N GLN A 55 7.08 12.20 -0.24
CA GLN A 55 6.15 11.84 -1.32
C GLN A 55 6.72 10.75 -2.23
N VAL A 56 8.03 10.81 -2.53
CA VAL A 56 8.73 9.79 -3.33
C VAL A 56 8.64 8.42 -2.66
N ALA A 57 8.86 8.34 -1.35
CA ALA A 57 8.78 7.08 -0.62
C ALA A 57 7.36 6.54 -0.53
N ILE A 58 6.34 7.40 -0.39
CA ILE A 58 4.93 6.99 -0.40
C ILE A 58 4.56 6.38 -1.75
N LEU A 59 4.93 7.03 -2.85
CA LEU A 59 4.65 6.54 -4.21
C LEU A 59 5.37 5.22 -4.49
N GLN A 60 6.64 5.12 -4.09
CA GLN A 60 7.40 3.89 -4.27
C GLN A 60 6.88 2.73 -3.42
N LEU A 61 6.47 2.99 -2.17
CA LEU A 61 5.86 1.98 -1.34
C LEU A 61 4.50 1.54 -1.91
N LEU A 62 3.74 2.47 -2.52
CA LEU A 62 2.52 2.13 -3.26
C LEU A 62 2.82 1.21 -4.44
N ASP A 63 3.87 1.50 -5.23
CA ASP A 63 4.32 0.62 -6.32
C ASP A 63 4.64 -0.79 -5.79
N TYR A 64 5.44 -0.89 -4.73
CA TYR A 64 5.75 -2.17 -4.11
C TYR A 64 4.51 -2.94 -3.64
N HIS A 65 3.53 -2.26 -3.04
CA HIS A 65 2.29 -2.92 -2.65
C HIS A 65 1.47 -3.46 -3.81
N VAL A 66 1.52 -2.80 -4.97
CA VAL A 66 0.87 -3.28 -6.20
C VAL A 66 1.64 -4.47 -6.77
N ASP A 67 2.96 -4.42 -6.80
CA ASP A 67 3.80 -5.52 -7.27
C ASP A 67 3.61 -6.77 -6.40
N TRP A 68 3.59 -6.62 -5.07
CA TRP A 68 3.33 -7.73 -4.14
C TRP A 68 1.92 -8.30 -4.29
N LEU A 69 0.94 -7.46 -4.65
CA LEU A 69 -0.43 -7.92 -4.93
C LEU A 69 -0.47 -8.78 -6.20
N GLU A 70 0.23 -8.36 -7.26
CA GLU A 70 0.34 -9.10 -8.52
C GLU A 70 1.00 -10.47 -8.30
N GLN A 71 2.16 -10.48 -7.62
CA GLN A 71 2.95 -11.69 -7.37
C GLN A 71 2.19 -12.75 -6.55
N LYS A 72 1.48 -12.33 -5.49
CA LYS A 72 0.80 -13.28 -4.59
C LYS A 72 -0.62 -13.64 -5.05
N SER A 73 -1.23 -12.83 -5.92
CA SER A 73 -2.63 -12.98 -6.35
C SER A 73 -3.63 -13.14 -5.20
N THR A 74 -3.26 -12.70 -3.99
CA THR A 74 -4.04 -12.86 -2.76
C THR A 74 -4.11 -11.51 -2.09
N PHE A 75 -5.33 -11.05 -1.82
CA PHE A 75 -5.57 -9.79 -1.15
C PHE A 75 -5.78 -10.03 0.35
N THR A 76 -5.09 -9.29 1.19
CA THR A 76 -5.23 -9.38 2.65
C THR A 76 -5.75 -8.06 3.21
N TYR A 77 -6.51 -8.12 4.31
CA TYR A 77 -6.99 -6.92 5.01
C TYR A 77 -5.82 -6.00 5.43
N HIS A 78 -4.70 -6.59 5.84
CA HIS A 78 -3.49 -5.85 6.20
C HIS A 78 -2.93 -5.04 5.01
N GLN A 79 -2.81 -5.67 3.83
CA GLN A 79 -2.40 -5.00 2.60
C GLN A 79 -3.38 -3.91 2.18
N GLY A 80 -4.69 -4.15 2.34
CA GLY A 80 -5.73 -3.15 2.10
C GLY A 80 -5.56 -1.89 2.93
N ARG A 81 -5.23 -2.02 4.23
CA ARG A 81 -4.99 -0.87 5.10
C ARG A 81 -3.80 -0.03 4.65
N TRP A 82 -2.71 -0.68 4.27
CA TRP A 82 -1.53 0.02 3.71
C TRP A 82 -1.85 0.72 2.40
N LEU A 83 -2.48 0.01 1.46
CA LEU A 83 -2.91 0.59 0.18
C LEU A 83 -3.80 1.81 0.40
N TYR A 84 -4.82 1.72 1.25
CA TYR A 84 -5.70 2.85 1.54
C TYR A 84 -4.93 4.04 2.14
N ALA A 85 -4.08 3.79 3.14
CA ALA A 85 -3.29 4.82 3.78
C ALA A 85 -2.33 5.52 2.81
N LEU A 86 -1.65 4.77 1.93
CA LEU A 86 -0.78 5.34 0.92
C LEU A 86 -1.55 6.16 -0.10
N LEU A 87 -2.70 5.66 -0.57
CA LEU A 87 -3.57 6.36 -1.51
C LEU A 87 -4.11 7.68 -0.92
N THR A 88 -4.37 7.75 0.39
CA THR A 88 -4.76 9.02 1.05
C THR A 88 -3.65 10.07 1.08
N CYS A 89 -2.40 9.65 0.92
CA CYS A 89 -1.24 10.53 0.87
C CYS A 89 -0.79 10.85 -0.57
N VAL A 90 -1.47 10.32 -1.59
CA VAL A 90 -1.18 10.68 -3.00
C VAL A 90 -1.69 12.09 -3.29
N GLU A 91 -0.78 13.00 -3.62
CA GLU A 91 -1.10 14.37 -4.02
C GLU A 91 -1.69 14.43 -5.44
N LEU A 92 -2.56 15.42 -5.69
CA LEU A 92 -3.17 15.69 -7.00
C LEU A 92 -2.63 17.00 -7.57
N PRO A 93 -2.40 17.12 -8.90
CA PRO A 93 -2.72 16.16 -9.96
C PRO A 93 -1.76 14.96 -9.98
N LEU A 94 -2.27 13.77 -10.34
CA LEU A 94 -1.43 12.58 -10.46
C LEU A 94 -0.39 12.76 -11.56
N ILE A 95 0.85 12.39 -11.27
CA ILE A 95 1.87 12.21 -12.30
C ILE A 95 1.57 10.95 -13.14
N PRO A 96 2.05 10.88 -14.39
CA PRO A 96 1.79 9.75 -15.29
C PRO A 96 2.19 8.40 -14.70
N GLU A 97 3.28 8.35 -13.93
CA GLU A 97 3.80 7.16 -13.28
C GLU A 97 2.79 6.64 -12.25
N THR A 98 2.34 7.49 -11.33
CA THR A 98 1.32 7.13 -10.33
C THR A 98 -0.01 6.78 -10.98
N CYS A 99 -0.38 7.44 -12.09
CA CYS A 99 -1.54 7.02 -12.88
C CYS A 99 -1.41 5.57 -13.33
N SER A 100 -0.25 5.14 -13.82
CA SER A 100 -0.01 3.75 -14.21
C SER A 100 -0.21 2.81 -13.03
N THR A 101 0.39 3.12 -11.88
CA THR A 101 0.32 2.31 -10.65
C THR A 101 -1.12 2.11 -10.17
N VAL A 102 -1.89 3.19 -10.01
CA VAL A 102 -3.28 3.08 -9.53
C VAL A 102 -4.17 2.33 -10.52
N ARG A 103 -3.89 2.42 -11.82
CA ARG A 103 -4.59 1.64 -12.85
C ARG A 103 -4.26 0.15 -12.75
N THR A 104 -2.99 -0.20 -12.54
CA THR A 104 -2.57 -1.59 -12.30
C THR A 104 -3.24 -2.14 -11.05
N LEU A 105 -3.29 -1.37 -9.96
CA LEU A 105 -4.02 -1.74 -8.74
C LEU A 105 -5.48 -2.13 -9.05
N ALA A 106 -6.23 -1.29 -9.78
CA ALA A 106 -7.62 -1.59 -10.11
C ALA A 106 -7.79 -2.85 -10.98
N ARG A 107 -6.85 -3.09 -11.91
CA ARG A 107 -6.84 -4.31 -12.73
C ARG A 107 -6.58 -5.55 -11.88
N GLU A 108 -5.61 -5.50 -10.98
CA GLU A 108 -5.30 -6.59 -10.06
C GLU A 108 -6.46 -6.86 -9.09
N CYS A 109 -7.09 -5.82 -8.56
CA CYS A 109 -8.29 -5.98 -7.74
C CYS A 109 -9.42 -6.68 -8.51
N SER A 110 -9.62 -6.30 -9.78
CA SER A 110 -10.64 -6.93 -10.64
C SER A 110 -10.31 -8.39 -10.95
N ARG A 111 -9.03 -8.68 -11.20
CA ARG A 111 -8.53 -10.04 -11.46
C ARG A 111 -8.71 -10.95 -10.25
N ILE A 112 -8.31 -10.50 -9.06
CA ILE A 112 -8.48 -11.25 -7.81
C ILE A 112 -9.97 -11.48 -7.54
N ARG A 113 -10.80 -10.44 -7.69
CA ARG A 113 -12.26 -10.54 -7.52
C ARG A 113 -12.89 -11.60 -8.43
N ALA A 114 -12.43 -11.72 -9.68
CA ALA A 114 -12.93 -12.73 -10.61
C ALA A 114 -12.58 -14.18 -10.21
N THR A 115 -11.62 -14.38 -9.31
CA THR A 115 -11.21 -15.70 -8.81
C THR A 115 -11.76 -16.04 -7.43
N LEU A 116 -12.39 -15.08 -6.74
CA LEU A 116 -12.93 -15.28 -5.40
C LEU A 116 -14.28 -16.00 -5.43
N ASP A 117 -14.53 -16.79 -4.38
CA ASP A 117 -15.84 -17.36 -4.12
C ASP A 117 -16.81 -16.22 -3.72
N PRO A 118 -18.02 -16.14 -4.31
CA PRO A 118 -19.05 -15.18 -3.90
C PRO A 118 -19.37 -15.20 -2.40
N ALA A 119 -19.06 -16.28 -1.67
CA ALA A 119 -19.22 -16.35 -0.23
C ALA A 119 -18.22 -15.47 0.57
N ASP A 120 -17.14 -14.99 -0.05
CA ASP A 120 -16.17 -14.06 0.57
C ASP A 120 -16.57 -12.59 0.35
N GLU A 121 -17.78 -12.24 0.80
CA GLU A 121 -18.38 -10.90 0.61
C GLU A 121 -17.46 -9.78 1.12
N ASN A 122 -16.77 -9.99 2.24
CA ASN A 122 -15.89 -8.98 2.84
C ASN A 122 -14.70 -8.63 1.95
N THR A 123 -14.07 -9.63 1.32
CA THR A 123 -12.92 -9.40 0.43
C THR A 123 -13.39 -8.80 -0.89
N VAL A 124 -14.53 -9.28 -1.42
CA VAL A 124 -15.15 -8.72 -2.62
C VAL A 124 -15.47 -7.23 -2.45
N ASP A 125 -16.06 -6.83 -1.32
CA ASP A 125 -16.40 -5.44 -1.02
C ASP A 125 -15.16 -4.55 -0.91
N GLN A 126 -14.08 -5.05 -0.30
CA GLN A 126 -12.82 -4.31 -0.22
C GLN A 126 -12.21 -4.10 -1.61
N LEU A 127 -12.20 -5.12 -2.47
CA LEU A 127 -11.70 -5.00 -3.84
C LEU A 127 -12.55 -4.02 -4.66
N ASN A 128 -13.88 -4.08 -4.52
CA ASN A 128 -14.80 -3.13 -5.14
C ASN A 128 -14.54 -1.70 -4.67
N PHE A 129 -14.23 -1.51 -3.38
CA PHE A 129 -13.87 -0.22 -2.83
C PHE A 129 -12.62 0.36 -3.50
N PHE A 130 -11.55 -0.41 -3.67
CA PHE A 130 -10.34 0.06 -4.37
C PHE A 130 -10.60 0.37 -5.86
N ILE A 131 -11.37 -0.48 -6.55
CA ILE A 131 -11.77 -0.21 -7.95
C ILE A 131 -12.55 1.11 -8.04
N CYS A 132 -13.49 1.33 -7.14
CA CYS A 132 -14.27 2.58 -7.07
C CYS A 132 -13.38 3.78 -6.76
N LEU A 133 -12.44 3.66 -5.82
CA LEU A 133 -11.51 4.71 -5.47
C LEU A 133 -10.65 5.13 -6.68
N VAL A 134 -10.08 4.16 -7.41
CA VAL A 134 -9.30 4.43 -8.62
C VAL A 134 -10.15 5.08 -9.72
N THR A 135 -11.32 4.52 -10.00
CA THR A 135 -12.17 4.97 -11.11
C THR A 135 -12.82 6.31 -10.86
N LYS A 136 -13.30 6.57 -9.64
CA LYS A 136 -14.07 7.78 -9.29
C LYS A 136 -13.22 8.90 -8.71
N TYR A 137 -12.36 8.60 -7.72
CA TYR A 137 -11.56 9.62 -7.04
C TYR A 137 -10.35 10.05 -7.87
N PHE A 138 -9.55 9.09 -8.34
CA PHE A 138 -8.41 9.35 -9.23
C PHE A 138 -8.81 9.54 -10.71
N ARG A 139 -10.12 9.58 -10.99
CA ARG A 139 -10.73 9.90 -12.28
C ARG A 139 -10.30 9.00 -13.44
N GLN A 140 -9.94 7.75 -13.16
CA GLN A 140 -9.61 6.74 -14.17
C GLN A 140 -10.90 6.06 -14.67
N TYR A 141 -11.81 6.86 -15.24
CA TYR A 141 -13.19 6.44 -15.52
C TYR A 141 -13.32 5.29 -16.53
N ASP A 142 -12.34 5.12 -17.42
CA ASP A 142 -12.28 4.05 -18.41
C ASP A 142 -12.12 2.65 -17.79
N LEU A 143 -11.78 2.56 -16.51
CA LEU A 143 -11.71 1.29 -15.77
C LEU A 143 -13.04 0.91 -15.09
N GLY A 144 -14.03 1.81 -15.06
CA GLY A 144 -15.25 1.68 -14.23
C GLY A 144 -16.38 0.85 -14.82
N GLU A 145 -16.25 0.31 -16.04
CA GLU A 145 -17.33 -0.46 -16.69
C GLU A 145 -17.52 -1.89 -16.15
N VAL A 146 -16.74 -2.31 -15.16
CA VAL A 146 -16.67 -3.72 -14.73
C VAL A 146 -17.25 -3.95 -13.32
N LEU A 147 -17.89 -2.97 -12.67
CA LEU A 147 -18.57 -3.22 -11.39
C LEU A 147 -19.90 -3.95 -11.56
#